data_AF-A0A7V4J2C3-F1
#
_entry.id   AF-A0A7V4J2C3-F1
#
_cell.length_a   1.000
_cell.length_b   1.000
_cell.length_c   1.000
_cell.angle_alpha   90.00
_cell.angle_beta   90.00
_cell.angle_gamma   90.00
#
_symmetry.space_group_name_H-M   'P 1'
#
loop_
_entity.id
_entity.type
_entity.pdbx_description
1 polymer ?
#
loop_
_entity_poly.entity_id
_entity_poly.type
_entity_poly.pdbx_seq_one_letter_code
_entity_poly.pdbx_strand_id
1 'polypeptide(L)' 'MFKKISILGMGLMGGSLALAIRKRRLALHIAAYARRAQIRE' A
#
# COMPACT_ATOMS: atom_id res chain seq x y z
N MET A 1 12.82 -8.85 -6.18
CA MET A 1 11.96 -8.58 -4.99
C MET A 1 12.34 -7.21 -4.44
N PHE A 2 11.37 -6.36 -4.12
CA PHE A 2 11.63 -4.97 -3.70
C PHE A 2 11.90 -4.88 -2.20
N LYS A 3 12.86 -4.05 -1.80
CA LYS A 3 13.14 -3.82 -0.36
C LYS A 3 12.04 -2.98 0.29
N LYS A 4 11.55 -1.95 -0.40
CA LYS A 4 10.48 -1.07 0.07
C LYS A 4 9.66 -0.56 -1.11
N ILE A 5 8.34 -0.54 -0.96
CA ILE A 5 7.41 0.13 -1.88
C ILE A 5 6.64 1.19 -1.10
N SER A 6 6.55 2.40 -1.66
CA SER A 6 5.73 3.48 -1.10
C SER A 6 4.56 3.76 -2.03
N ILE A 7 3.34 3.75 -1.49
CA ILE A 7 2.10 4.02 -2.22
C ILE A 7 1.58 5.40 -1.82
N LEU A 8 1.46 6.30 -2.78
CA LEU A 8 0.87 7.63 -2.59
C LEU A 8 -0.59 7.57 -3.06
N GLY A 9 -1.52 7.87 -2.17
CA GLY A 9 -2.96 7.75 -2.41
C GLY A 9 -3.51 6.38 -2.00
N MET A 10 -3.87 6.26 -0.73
CA MET A 10 -4.66 5.12 -0.25
C MET A 10 -6.14 5.32 -0.60
N GLY A 11 -6.66 4.40 -1.38
CA GLY A 11 -8.06 4.29 -1.80
C GLY A 11 -8.32 2.86 -2.29
N LEU A 12 -9.40 2.62 -3.05
CA LEU A 12 -9.70 1.27 -3.56
C LEU A 12 -8.55 0.68 -4.37
N MET A 13 -7.93 1.49 -5.25
CA MET A 13 -6.82 1.05 -6.09
C MET A 13 -5.53 0.86 -5.29
N GLY A 14 -5.13 1.84 -4.48
CA GLY A 14 -3.92 1.73 -3.65
C GLY A 14 -3.98 0.56 -2.66
N GLY A 15 -5.15 0.32 -2.06
CA GLY A 15 -5.38 -0.83 -1.18
C GLY A 15 -5.35 -2.17 -1.91
N SER A 16 -5.98 -2.26 -3.08
CA SER A 16 -5.96 -3.46 -3.92
C SER A 16 -4.54 -3.79 -4.38
N LEU A 17 -3.76 -2.78 -4.76
CA LEU A 17 -2.36 -2.94 -5.14
C LEU A 17 -1.50 -3.40 -3.96
N ALA A 18 -1.64 -2.77 -2.80
CA ALA A 18 -0.94 -3.18 -1.57
C ALA A 18 -1.25 -4.64 -1.21
N LEU A 19 -2.51 -5.05 -1.35
CA LEU A 19 -2.94 -6.43 -1.11
C LEU A 19 -2.31 -7.41 -2.11
N ALA A 20 -2.27 -7.06 -3.39
CA ALA A 20 -1.64 -7.88 -4.43
C ALA A 20 -0.12 -8.03 -4.19
N ILE A 21 0.57 -6.94 -3.84
CA ILE A 21 1.99 -6.94 -3.47
C ILE A 21 2.24 -7.86 -2.29
N ARG A 22 1.40 -7.80 -1.25
CA ARG A 22 1.50 -8.65 -0.05
C ARG A 22 1.26 -10.13 -0.38
N LYS A 23 0.20 -10.44 -1.14
CA LYS A 23 -0.14 -11.82 -1.54
C LYS A 23 0.98 -12.47 -2.37
N ARG A 24 1.63 -11.70 -3.23
CA ARG A 24 2.73 -12.17 -4.08
C ARG A 24 4.12 -12.02 -3.45
N ARG A 25 4.20 -11.57 -2.18
CA ARG A 25 5.45 -11.31 -1.43
C ARG A 25 6.46 -10.48 -2.23
N LEU A 26 5.99 -9.49 -2.99
CA LEU A 26 6.84 -8.73 -3.90
C LEU A 26 7.71 -7.68 -3.20
N ALA A 27 7.36 -7.30 -1.96
CA ALA A 27 8.10 -6.34 -1.16
C ALA A 27 8.26 -6.78 0.29
N LEU A 28 9.42 -6.49 0.87
CA LEU A 28 9.68 -6.68 2.31
C LEU A 28 8.94 -5.66 3.17
N HIS A 29 8.77 -4.44 2.67
CA HIS A 29 8.10 -3.35 3.37
C HIS A 29 7.20 -2.56 2.43
N ILE A 30 5.99 -2.24 2.87
CA ILE A 30 5.02 -1.42 2.13
C ILE A 30 4.64 -0.26 3.04
N ALA A 31 4.89 0.97 2.60
CA ALA A 31 4.44 2.20 3.26
C ALA A 31 3.35 2.84 2.41
N ALA A 32 2.29 3.34 3.03
CA ALA A 32 1.20 3.97 2.30
C ALA A 32 0.90 5.35 2.90
N TYR A 33 0.76 6.34 2.03
CA TYR A 33 0.57 7.74 2.41
C TYR A 33 -0.71 8.27 1.79
N ALA A 34 -1.50 8.98 2.58
CA ALA A 34 -2.69 9.68 2.14
C ALA A 34 -2.57 11.16 2.51
N ARG A 35 -3.19 12.02 1.70
CA ARG A 35 -3.16 13.48 1.93
C ARG A 35 -3.89 13.87 3.23
N ARG A 36 -4.88 13.08 3.65
CA ARG A 36 -5.61 13.24 4.91
C ARG A 36 -5.58 11.91 5.65
N ALA A 37 -5.56 11.95 6.98
CA ALA A 37 -5.79 10.77 7.79
C ALA A 37 -7.17 10.21 7.43
N GLN A 38 -7.20 9.07 6.74
CA GLN A 38 -8.44 8.42 6.38
C GLN A 38 -8.89 7.58 7.58
N ILE A 39 -9.89 8.08 8.31
CA ILE A 39 -10.56 7.30 9.35
C ILE A 39 -11.41 6.25 8.62
N ARG A 40 -11.15 4.97 8.89
CA ARG A 40 -12.06 3.87 8.52
C ARG A 40 -12.87 3.60 9.79
N GLU A 41 -14.17 3.90 9.74
CA GLU A 41 -15.14 3.44 10.74
C GLU A 41 -15.34 1.93 10.66
#